data_AF-A0A243SJT3-F1
#
_entry.id   AF-A0A243SJT3-F1
#
_cell.length_a   1.000
_cell.length_b   1.000
_cell.length_c   1.000
_cell.angle_alpha   90.00
_cell.angle_beta   90.00
_cell.angle_gamma   90.00
#
_symmetry.space_group_name_H-M   'P 1'
#
loop_
_entity.id
_entity.type
_entity.pdbx_description
1 polymer ?
#
loop_
_entity_poly.entity_id
_entity_poly.type
_entity_poly.pdbx_seq_one_letter_code
_entity_poly.pdbx_strand_id
1 'polypeptide(L)'
;MIKKNALLLCFLIASQWVFSQNTALSNNCKISVLTCGTGNESYSLFGHTALRIQDPANALDLVYNYGAFDFQTPNFVMKFVKGDLQYFAAVHTFSEFISQYQYEERAVFEQELQLSTAQKQDIFNALNESLTSGSSYYTYKFIDKNCTSMVVDLINKTLQTKLIVNKSHQDETYRAILFPYFQNHFYEKLGTSIIFGTKVDQLGTQLFLPFQLLESLKKIKYQTKPIVTETKTLLSLNQEAPFSYWNNPYTYFALLFFIVALNKRFVNLFFLSIMACIGLFFTFAWFYSLHLELANNYNILLFNPTLLGFLFFFWRKNKREIYRLALFNLLCLLVYLVIMINKVHLILVLPLLVTSGIILVRIAIQNKRKIPIII
;
A
#
# COMPACT_ATOMS: atom_id res chain seq x y z
N MET A 1 19.08 -54.98 36.85
CA MET A 1 18.03 -54.19 36.15
C MET A 1 17.89 -52.76 36.67
N ILE A 2 17.88 -52.51 37.98
CA ILE A 2 17.59 -51.19 38.57
C ILE A 2 18.59 -50.09 38.15
N LYS A 3 19.90 -50.40 38.05
CA LYS A 3 20.92 -49.41 37.61
C LYS A 3 20.76 -48.95 36.15
N LYS A 4 20.27 -49.82 35.26
CA LYS A 4 20.09 -49.49 33.83
C LYS A 4 18.87 -48.57 33.63
N ASN A 5 17.82 -48.78 34.43
CA ASN A 5 16.61 -47.96 34.42
C ASN A 5 16.83 -46.59 35.07
N ALA A 6 17.67 -46.51 36.11
CA ALA A 6 18.05 -45.23 36.72
C ALA A 6 18.86 -44.35 35.76
N LEU A 7 19.78 -44.93 34.98
CA LEU A 7 20.56 -44.18 33.99
C LEU A 7 19.69 -43.63 32.85
N LEU A 8 18.71 -44.43 32.39
CA LEU A 8 17.75 -44.01 31.38
C LEU A 8 16.83 -42.88 31.88
N LEU A 9 16.40 -42.96 33.15
CA LEU A 9 15.60 -41.91 33.78
C LEU A 9 16.40 -40.62 33.95
N CYS A 10 17.67 -40.68 34.36
CA CYS A 10 18.56 -39.52 34.40
C CYS A 10 18.78 -38.90 33.02
N PHE A 11 18.89 -39.71 31.96
CA PHE A 11 19.06 -39.23 30.59
C PHE A 11 17.78 -38.54 30.06
N LEU A 12 16.61 -39.08 30.38
CA LEU A 12 15.32 -38.49 30.04
C LEU A 12 15.06 -37.17 30.79
N ILE A 13 15.43 -37.10 32.07
CA ILE A 13 15.34 -35.86 32.86
C ILE A 13 16.35 -34.83 32.34
N ALA A 14 17.57 -35.21 32.00
CA ALA A 14 18.58 -34.29 31.44
C ALA A 14 18.18 -33.75 30.05
N SER A 15 17.47 -34.54 29.23
CA SER A 15 16.97 -34.10 27.92
C SER A 15 15.89 -33.01 28.00
N GLN A 16 15.27 -32.81 29.17
CA GLN A 16 14.26 -31.76 29.39
C GLN A 16 14.89 -30.40 29.73
N TRP A 17 16.21 -30.34 29.94
CA TRP A 17 16.98 -29.12 30.24
C TRP A 17 17.82 -28.64 29.05
N VAL A 18 17.39 -28.95 27.83
CA VAL A 18 17.94 -28.31 26.63
C VAL A 18 17.25 -26.96 26.49
N PHE A 19 17.84 -25.92 27.08
CA PHE A 19 17.51 -24.56 26.69
C PHE A 19 17.86 -24.40 25.21
N SER A 20 16.91 -23.94 24.39
CA SER A 20 17.22 -23.45 23.05
C SER A 20 18.26 -22.33 23.23
N GLN A 21 19.51 -22.62 22.89
CA GLN A 21 20.57 -21.63 23.01
C GLN A 21 20.27 -20.53 22.00
N ASN A 22 20.19 -19.28 22.45
CA ASN A 22 20.22 -18.15 21.54
C ASN A 22 21.54 -18.20 20.78
N THR A 23 21.47 -18.42 19.47
CA THR A 23 22.67 -18.52 18.63
C THR A 23 23.45 -17.22 18.73
N ALA A 24 24.64 -17.30 19.31
CA ALA A 24 25.58 -16.18 19.35
C ALA A 24 26.19 -16.02 17.95
N LEU A 25 26.00 -14.85 17.36
CA LEU A 25 26.56 -14.51 16.06
C LEU A 25 28.08 -14.41 16.15
N SER A 26 28.76 -14.89 15.10
CA SER A 26 30.21 -14.76 15.00
C SER A 26 30.63 -13.34 14.66
N ASN A 27 31.91 -13.04 14.87
CA ASN A 27 32.50 -11.76 14.44
C ASN A 27 32.44 -11.53 12.93
N ASN A 28 32.30 -12.61 12.14
CA ASN A 28 32.19 -12.54 10.68
C ASN A 28 30.74 -12.39 10.20
N CYS A 29 29.76 -12.31 11.11
CA CYS A 29 28.37 -12.10 10.76
C CYS A 29 28.18 -10.76 10.02
N LYS A 30 27.33 -10.79 9.00
CA LYS A 30 26.91 -9.64 8.20
C LYS A 30 25.40 -9.45 8.33
N ILE A 31 24.99 -8.20 8.45
CA ILE A 31 23.58 -7.80 8.39
C ILE A 31 23.45 -6.81 7.24
N SER A 32 22.60 -7.13 6.28
CA SER A 32 22.40 -6.30 5.09
C SER A 32 20.94 -5.92 4.93
N VAL A 33 20.68 -4.70 4.49
CA VAL A 33 19.37 -4.30 3.96
C VAL A 33 19.30 -4.72 2.50
N LEU A 34 18.28 -5.48 2.15
CA LEU A 34 17.95 -5.86 0.78
C LEU A 34 16.85 -4.94 0.25
N THR A 35 17.09 -4.35 -0.92
CA THR A 35 16.10 -3.57 -1.66
C THR A 35 15.78 -4.30 -2.96
N CYS A 36 14.53 -4.69 -3.13
CA CYS A 36 14.06 -5.43 -4.30
C CYS A 36 13.31 -4.50 -5.25
N GLY A 37 13.56 -4.66 -6.54
CA GLY A 37 12.99 -3.86 -7.62
C GLY A 37 11.48 -3.93 -7.68
N THR A 38 10.87 -3.01 -8.42
CA THR A 38 9.43 -3.00 -8.68
C THR A 38 9.02 -4.20 -9.53
N GLY A 39 7.77 -4.64 -9.43
CA GLY A 39 7.17 -5.61 -10.34
C GLY A 39 5.86 -5.09 -10.90
N ASN A 40 5.18 -5.90 -11.72
CA ASN A 40 3.96 -5.51 -12.42
C ASN A 40 2.66 -5.85 -11.67
N GLU A 41 2.75 -6.64 -10.61
CA GLU A 41 1.60 -6.95 -9.77
C GLU A 41 1.38 -5.85 -8.74
N SER A 42 0.11 -5.59 -8.38
CA SER A 42 -0.28 -4.51 -7.46
C SER A 42 0.48 -4.49 -6.13
N TYR A 43 0.83 -5.66 -5.58
CA TYR A 43 1.58 -5.79 -4.34
C TYR A 43 3.11 -5.56 -4.50
N SER A 44 3.61 -5.58 -5.73
CA SER A 44 5.03 -5.47 -6.08
C SER A 44 5.41 -4.15 -6.74
N LEU A 45 4.42 -3.31 -7.10
CA LEU A 45 4.61 -2.03 -7.79
C LEU A 45 5.61 -1.09 -7.12
N PHE A 46 5.76 -1.16 -5.80
CA PHE A 46 6.61 -0.25 -5.01
C PHE A 46 7.96 -0.85 -4.61
N GLY A 47 8.23 -2.10 -5.01
CA GLY A 47 9.41 -2.86 -4.57
C GLY A 47 9.21 -3.50 -3.19
N HIS A 48 10.30 -3.99 -2.61
CA HIS A 48 10.27 -4.61 -1.27
C HIS A 48 11.56 -4.37 -0.49
N THR A 49 11.47 -4.35 0.85
CA THR A 49 12.61 -4.25 1.76
C THR A 49 12.68 -5.48 2.66
N ALA A 50 13.88 -6.05 2.81
CA ALA A 50 14.14 -7.16 3.72
C ALA A 50 15.49 -7.00 4.45
N LEU A 51 15.72 -7.80 5.48
CA LEU A 51 17.00 -7.89 6.19
C LEU A 51 17.63 -9.27 5.99
N ARG A 52 18.86 -9.31 5.50
CA ARG A 52 19.66 -10.53 5.40
C ARG A 52 20.60 -10.65 6.58
N ILE A 53 20.65 -11.84 7.19
CA ILE A 53 21.61 -12.22 8.22
C ILE A 53 22.47 -13.35 7.65
N GLN A 54 23.76 -13.08 7.43
CA GLN A 54 24.71 -14.07 6.94
C GLN A 54 25.79 -14.29 7.98
N ASP A 55 25.91 -15.51 8.49
CA ASP A 55 26.94 -15.92 9.43
C ASP A 55 27.50 -17.30 9.06
N PRO A 56 28.61 -17.36 8.30
CA PRO A 56 29.18 -18.61 7.83
C PRO A 56 29.61 -19.56 8.95
N ALA A 57 30.03 -19.04 10.10
CA ALA A 57 30.48 -19.86 11.23
C ALA A 57 29.33 -20.68 11.84
N ASN A 58 28.11 -20.15 11.76
CA ASN A 58 26.88 -20.79 12.23
C ASN A 58 26.06 -21.39 11.08
N ALA A 59 26.59 -21.40 9.85
CA ALA A 59 25.89 -21.82 8.63
C ALA A 59 24.53 -21.10 8.41
N LEU A 60 24.47 -19.81 8.76
CA LEU A 60 23.26 -19.00 8.60
C LEU A 60 23.37 -18.14 7.33
N ASP A 61 22.32 -18.18 6.50
CA ASP A 61 22.10 -17.22 5.43
C ASP A 61 20.58 -17.03 5.23
N LEU A 62 20.01 -16.19 6.09
CA LEU A 62 18.57 -16.02 6.28
C LEU A 62 18.11 -14.63 5.86
N VAL A 63 16.91 -14.54 5.29
CA VAL A 63 16.27 -13.27 4.92
C VAL A 63 14.97 -13.12 5.68
N TYR A 64 14.90 -12.08 6.51
CA TYR A 64 13.74 -11.69 7.28
C TYR A 64 12.93 -10.64 6.51
N ASN A 65 11.66 -10.94 6.32
CA ASN A 65 10.70 -10.15 5.58
C ASN A 65 9.60 -9.66 6.52
N TYR A 66 9.09 -8.47 6.26
CA TYR A 66 7.87 -7.95 6.87
C TYR A 66 6.82 -7.79 5.78
N GLY A 67 5.56 -8.12 6.09
CA GLY A 67 4.45 -7.93 5.15
C GLY A 67 3.95 -9.23 4.52
N ALA A 68 4.31 -10.39 5.08
CA ALA A 68 3.64 -11.63 4.78
C ALA A 68 2.22 -11.62 5.37
N PHE A 69 1.30 -12.33 4.73
CA PHE A 69 -0.08 -12.49 5.17
C PHE A 69 -0.61 -13.86 4.75
N ASP A 70 -1.68 -14.32 5.40
CA ASP A 70 -2.26 -15.64 5.14
C ASP A 70 -3.63 -15.52 4.49
N PHE A 71 -3.76 -16.00 3.24
CA PHE A 71 -5.03 -16.04 2.51
C PHE A 71 -6.08 -16.96 3.16
N GLN A 72 -5.66 -17.93 4.00
CA GLN A 72 -6.56 -18.81 4.74
C GLN A 72 -7.17 -18.12 5.98
N THR A 73 -6.79 -16.86 6.26
CA THR A 73 -7.38 -16.09 7.36
C THR A 73 -8.91 -16.03 7.22
N PRO A 74 -9.67 -16.40 8.26
CA PRO A 74 -11.14 -16.33 8.21
C PRO A 74 -11.62 -14.91 7.88
N ASN A 75 -12.53 -14.82 6.92
CA ASN A 75 -13.05 -13.55 6.38
C ASN A 75 -11.96 -12.63 5.80
N PHE A 76 -10.92 -13.18 5.17
CA PHE A 76 -9.78 -12.45 4.61
C PHE A 76 -10.17 -11.15 3.91
N VAL A 77 -11.08 -11.21 2.93
CA VAL A 77 -11.51 -10.04 2.14
C VAL A 77 -12.13 -8.96 3.03
N MET A 78 -13.00 -9.35 3.98
CA MET A 78 -13.63 -8.40 4.89
C MET A 78 -12.60 -7.72 5.80
N LYS A 79 -11.64 -8.49 6.32
CA LYS A 79 -10.56 -7.96 7.16
C LYS A 79 -9.61 -7.05 6.38
N PHE A 80 -9.33 -7.40 5.13
CA PHE A 80 -8.54 -6.57 4.23
C PHE A 80 -9.24 -5.24 3.94
N VAL A 81 -10.52 -5.24 3.56
CA VAL A 81 -11.30 -4.00 3.31
C VAL A 81 -11.45 -3.16 4.58
N LYS A 82 -11.64 -3.80 5.73
CA LYS A 82 -11.69 -3.13 7.03
C LYS A 82 -10.33 -2.60 7.48
N GLY A 83 -9.22 -3.13 6.98
CA GLY A 83 -7.88 -2.75 7.43
C GLY A 83 -7.50 -3.31 8.81
N ASP A 84 -8.07 -4.45 9.21
CA ASP A 84 -7.67 -5.19 10.42
C ASP A 84 -7.00 -6.54 10.11
N LEU A 85 -6.70 -6.80 8.83
CA LEU A 85 -5.87 -7.94 8.42
C LEU A 85 -4.50 -7.88 9.11
N GLN A 86 -4.13 -8.96 9.79
CA GLN A 86 -2.82 -9.07 10.43
C GLN A 86 -1.79 -9.59 9.42
N TYR A 87 -0.72 -8.83 9.28
CA TYR A 87 0.48 -9.18 8.55
C TYR A 87 1.51 -9.70 9.54
N PHE A 88 2.48 -10.48 9.09
CA PHE A 88 3.51 -11.03 9.95
C PHE A 88 4.90 -10.95 9.33
N ALA A 89 5.91 -11.10 10.18
CA ALA A 89 7.28 -11.30 9.75
C ALA A 89 7.49 -12.76 9.32
N ALA A 90 8.19 -12.97 8.21
CA ALA A 90 8.52 -14.28 7.67
C ALA A 90 10.03 -14.41 7.46
N VAL A 91 10.55 -15.63 7.51
CA VAL A 91 11.96 -15.93 7.27
C VAL A 91 12.10 -16.97 6.15
N HIS A 92 13.03 -16.73 5.25
CA HIS A 92 13.39 -17.63 4.15
C HIS A 92 14.90 -17.80 4.10
N THR A 93 15.38 -18.86 3.45
CA THR A 93 16.81 -18.92 3.11
C THR A 93 17.13 -17.87 2.04
N PHE A 94 18.35 -17.35 2.03
CA PHE A 94 18.77 -16.40 1.00
C PHE A 94 18.67 -16.99 -0.42
N SER A 95 18.92 -18.29 -0.57
CA SER A 95 18.82 -18.96 -1.86
C SER A 95 17.39 -19.00 -2.39
N GLU A 96 16.41 -19.32 -1.55
CA GLU A 96 14.99 -19.28 -1.93
C GLU A 96 14.57 -17.86 -2.27
N PHE A 97 14.96 -16.89 -1.44
CA PHE A 97 14.65 -15.49 -1.63
C PHE A 97 15.15 -14.99 -2.99
N ILE A 98 16.44 -15.18 -3.30
CA ILE A 98 17.00 -14.74 -4.58
C ILE A 98 16.38 -15.46 -5.78
N SER A 99 16.10 -16.75 -5.65
CA SER A 99 15.47 -17.52 -6.73
C SER A 99 14.09 -16.96 -7.10
N GLN A 100 13.32 -16.49 -6.11
CA GLN A 100 12.03 -15.83 -6.36
C GLN A 100 12.21 -14.55 -7.18
N TYR A 101 13.11 -13.64 -6.79
CA TYR A 101 13.31 -12.38 -7.54
C TYR A 101 13.94 -12.60 -8.91
N GLN A 102 14.73 -13.66 -9.07
CA GLN A 102 15.22 -14.08 -10.39
C GLN A 102 14.07 -14.56 -11.28
N TYR A 103 13.16 -15.37 -10.77
CA TYR A 103 11.97 -15.83 -11.49
C TYR A 103 11.03 -14.66 -11.86
N GLU A 104 10.87 -13.70 -10.95
CA GLU A 104 10.05 -12.49 -11.18
C GLU A 104 10.76 -11.43 -12.06
N GLU A 105 12.02 -11.65 -12.44
CA GLU A 105 12.86 -10.73 -13.22
C GLU A 105 13.06 -9.35 -12.56
N ARG A 106 13.24 -9.34 -11.24
CA ARG A 106 13.36 -8.11 -10.44
C ARG A 106 14.77 -7.93 -9.89
N ALA A 107 15.25 -6.69 -9.90
CA ALA A 107 16.55 -6.34 -9.36
C ALA A 107 16.60 -6.57 -7.85
N VAL A 108 17.78 -6.90 -7.33
CA VAL A 108 18.01 -6.99 -5.89
C VAL A 108 19.32 -6.29 -5.57
N PHE A 109 19.25 -5.32 -4.68
CA PHE A 109 20.39 -4.56 -4.17
C PHE A 109 20.64 -4.91 -2.71
N GLU A 110 21.90 -5.03 -2.34
CA GLU A 110 22.35 -5.33 -0.98
C GLU A 110 23.21 -4.20 -0.43
N GLN A 111 22.88 -3.76 0.79
CA GLN A 111 23.63 -2.77 1.55
C GLN A 111 24.01 -3.33 2.91
N GLU A 112 25.27 -3.76 3.07
CA GLU A 112 25.81 -4.25 4.34
C GLU A 112 25.92 -3.10 5.36
N LEU A 113 25.34 -3.30 6.55
CA LEU A 113 25.34 -2.33 7.62
C LEU A 113 26.61 -2.42 8.47
N GLN A 114 27.28 -1.29 8.65
CA GLN A 114 28.46 -1.14 9.50
C GLN A 114 28.07 -1.05 10.98
N LEU A 115 27.81 -2.23 11.57
CA LEU A 115 27.36 -2.40 12.95
C LEU A 115 28.40 -3.13 13.80
N SER A 116 28.41 -2.87 15.11
CA SER A 116 29.19 -3.69 16.06
C SER A 116 28.60 -5.08 16.23
N THR A 117 29.39 -6.06 16.69
CA THR A 117 28.90 -7.43 16.94
C THR A 117 27.72 -7.43 17.92
N ALA A 118 27.74 -6.59 18.95
CA ALA A 118 26.63 -6.44 19.90
C ALA A 118 25.35 -5.95 19.21
N GLN A 119 25.45 -4.91 18.38
CA GLN A 119 24.30 -4.39 17.62
C GLN A 119 23.75 -5.42 16.63
N LYS A 120 24.63 -6.22 16.01
CA LYS A 120 24.21 -7.32 15.12
C LYS A 120 23.44 -8.38 15.92
N GLN A 121 23.92 -8.74 17.10
CA GLN A 121 23.24 -9.68 17.99
C GLN A 121 21.87 -9.15 18.43
N ASP A 122 21.77 -7.86 18.79
CA ASP A 122 20.51 -7.25 19.19
C ASP A 122 19.46 -7.29 18.07
N ILE A 123 19.85 -6.99 16.82
CA ILE A 123 18.97 -7.12 15.65
C ILE A 123 18.50 -8.56 15.49
N PHE A 124 19.43 -9.52 15.52
CA PHE A 124 19.10 -10.94 15.33
C PHE A 124 18.19 -11.49 16.43
N ASN A 125 18.45 -11.12 17.68
CA ASN A 125 17.60 -11.47 18.81
C ASN A 125 16.19 -10.88 18.63
N ALA A 126 16.07 -9.60 18.29
CA ALA A 126 14.79 -8.95 18.08
C ALA A 126 13.99 -9.57 16.92
N LEU A 127 14.66 -9.97 15.84
CA LEU A 127 14.04 -10.67 14.71
C LEU A 127 13.50 -12.05 15.13
N ASN A 128 14.30 -12.84 15.85
CA ASN A 128 13.88 -14.17 16.31
C ASN A 128 12.82 -14.11 17.41
N GLU A 129 12.90 -13.14 18.32
CA GLU A 129 11.89 -12.89 19.34
C GLU A 129 10.55 -12.53 18.69
N SER A 130 10.56 -11.66 17.67
CA SER A 130 9.37 -11.31 16.89
C SER A 130 8.70 -12.56 16.31
N LEU A 131 9.47 -13.47 15.71
CA LEU A 131 8.95 -14.71 15.12
C LEU A 131 8.39 -15.71 16.15
N THR A 132 8.97 -15.78 17.35
CA THR A 132 8.65 -16.81 18.35
C THR A 132 7.58 -16.39 19.36
N SER A 133 7.50 -15.10 19.69
CA SER A 133 6.57 -14.56 20.71
C SER A 133 5.15 -14.29 20.19
N GLY A 134 4.91 -14.44 18.89
CA GLY A 134 3.66 -14.00 18.24
C GLY A 134 3.55 -12.47 18.09
N SER A 135 4.56 -11.71 18.52
CA SER A 135 4.63 -10.26 18.32
C SER A 135 4.98 -9.86 16.87
N SER A 136 5.29 -10.84 16.01
CA SER A 136 5.45 -10.64 14.57
C SER A 136 4.18 -10.16 13.88
N TYR A 137 2.99 -10.38 14.46
CA TYR A 137 1.73 -9.93 13.87
C TYR A 137 1.51 -8.41 14.06
N TYR A 138 1.11 -7.74 12.98
CA TYR A 138 0.78 -6.33 13.00
C TYR A 138 -0.25 -5.95 11.94
N THR A 139 -1.00 -4.88 12.22
CA THR A 139 -1.84 -4.23 11.21
C THR A 139 -0.98 -3.40 10.26
N TYR A 140 -0.98 -3.80 8.99
CA TYR A 140 -0.25 -3.08 7.93
C TYR A 140 -0.88 -1.72 7.65
N LYS A 141 -0.02 -0.72 7.46
CA LYS A 141 -0.39 0.62 6.97
C LYS A 141 0.60 1.00 5.88
N PHE A 142 0.10 1.31 4.69
CA PHE A 142 0.96 1.41 3.51
C PHE A 142 2.04 2.48 3.67
N ILE A 143 1.75 3.61 4.32
CA ILE A 143 2.74 4.66 4.59
C ILE A 143 3.37 4.50 5.98
N ASP A 144 2.55 4.23 6.99
CA ASP A 144 2.99 4.37 8.40
C ASP A 144 3.58 3.08 8.98
N LYS A 145 3.28 1.91 8.42
CA LYS A 145 3.69 0.60 8.97
C LYS A 145 3.76 -0.48 7.89
N ASN A 146 4.86 -0.49 7.14
CA ASN A 146 5.12 -1.38 6.01
C ASN A 146 6.49 -2.07 6.12
N CYS A 147 6.90 -2.83 5.10
CA CYS A 147 8.18 -3.55 5.13
C CYS A 147 9.40 -2.64 5.34
N THR A 148 9.41 -1.47 4.71
CA THR A 148 10.47 -0.48 4.83
C THR A 148 10.48 0.17 6.21
N SER A 149 9.34 0.66 6.69
CA SER A 149 9.27 1.35 7.99
C SER A 149 9.57 0.39 9.16
N MET A 150 9.16 -0.87 9.08
CA MET A 150 9.48 -1.89 10.09
C MET A 150 10.99 -2.15 10.18
N VAL A 151 11.70 -2.19 9.04
CA VAL A 151 13.17 -2.32 9.02
C VAL A 151 13.84 -1.06 9.57
N VAL A 152 13.36 0.13 9.20
CA VAL A 152 13.86 1.41 9.71
C VAL A 152 13.70 1.50 11.23
N ASP A 153 12.52 1.14 11.74
CA ASP A 153 12.22 1.18 13.18
C ASP A 153 13.11 0.21 13.95
N LEU A 154 13.30 -1.02 13.45
CA LEU A 154 14.18 -2.01 14.06
C LEU A 154 15.63 -1.52 14.15
N ILE A 155 16.17 -0.97 13.06
CA ILE A 155 17.55 -0.46 13.03
C ILE A 155 17.68 0.75 13.96
N ASN A 156 16.79 1.74 13.86
CA ASN A 156 16.83 2.93 14.72
C ASN A 156 16.70 2.59 16.21
N LYS A 157 15.83 1.63 16.56
CA LYS A 157 15.68 1.12 17.93
C LYS A 157 16.99 0.49 18.43
N THR A 158 17.64 -0.32 17.60
CA THR A 158 18.92 -0.98 17.94
C THR A 158 20.05 0.03 18.09
N LEU A 159 20.09 1.06 17.24
CA LEU A 159 21.06 2.15 17.34
C LEU A 159 20.74 3.13 18.48
N GLN A 160 19.58 3.02 19.12
CA GLN A 160 19.06 3.92 20.16
C GLN A 160 19.04 5.39 19.70
N THR A 161 18.82 5.63 18.41
CA THR A 161 18.75 6.97 17.82
C THR A 161 17.88 6.98 16.56
N LYS A 162 17.20 8.11 16.30
CA LYS A 162 16.43 8.32 15.07
C LYS A 162 17.35 8.76 13.94
N LEU A 163 18.17 7.83 13.46
CA LEU A 163 19.20 8.11 12.47
C LEU A 163 18.69 7.99 11.04
N ILE A 164 17.97 6.90 10.75
CA ILE A 164 17.39 6.63 9.44
C ILE A 164 16.06 7.36 9.36
N VAL A 165 16.05 8.44 8.59
CA VAL A 165 14.89 9.32 8.38
C VAL A 165 14.77 9.64 6.90
N ASN A 166 13.59 10.09 6.47
CA ASN A 166 13.43 10.55 5.10
C ASN A 166 14.25 11.83 4.87
N LYS A 167 15.11 11.83 3.85
CA LYS A 167 15.91 12.98 3.40
C LYS A 167 15.63 13.36 1.94
N SER A 168 14.63 12.74 1.31
CA SER A 168 14.29 12.92 -0.10
C SER A 168 12.82 13.28 -0.25
N HIS A 169 12.47 14.10 -1.25
CA HIS A 169 11.08 14.46 -1.57
C HIS A 169 10.26 15.03 -0.40
N GLN A 170 10.89 15.76 0.53
CA GLN A 170 10.20 16.32 1.70
C GLN A 170 9.16 17.39 1.34
N ASP A 171 9.35 18.06 0.19
CA ASP A 171 8.44 19.09 -0.32
C ASP A 171 7.33 18.52 -1.23
N GLU A 172 7.34 17.21 -1.47
CA GLU A 172 6.33 16.53 -2.28
C GLU A 172 5.30 15.83 -1.41
N THR A 173 4.07 15.69 -1.92
CA THR A 173 3.04 14.88 -1.25
C THR A 173 3.31 13.38 -1.43
N TYR A 174 2.85 12.53 -0.50
CA TYR A 174 2.94 11.07 -0.68
C TYR A 174 2.39 10.61 -2.03
N ARG A 175 1.28 11.21 -2.48
CA ARG A 175 0.68 10.92 -3.78
C ARG A 175 1.63 11.24 -4.94
N ALA A 176 2.28 12.40 -4.92
CA ALA A 176 3.25 12.77 -5.94
C ALA A 176 4.43 11.79 -5.97
N ILE A 177 4.93 11.39 -4.80
CA ILE A 177 6.02 10.40 -4.65
C ILE A 177 5.62 9.03 -5.23
N LEU A 178 4.35 8.64 -5.12
CA LEU A 178 3.84 7.34 -5.61
C LEU A 178 3.57 7.32 -7.11
N PHE A 179 3.30 8.46 -7.73
CA PHE A 179 2.87 8.55 -9.13
C PHE A 179 3.82 7.94 -10.17
N PRO A 180 5.15 8.05 -10.02
CA PRO A 180 6.10 7.38 -10.91
C PRO A 180 5.98 5.86 -10.91
N TYR A 181 5.62 5.25 -9.77
CA TYR A 181 5.49 3.79 -9.64
C TYR A 181 4.29 3.20 -10.40
N PHE A 182 3.34 4.04 -10.81
CA PHE A 182 2.21 3.63 -11.66
C PHE A 182 2.46 3.85 -13.15
N GLN A 183 3.72 4.00 -13.58
CA GLN A 183 4.03 4.07 -15.00
C GLN A 183 3.49 2.81 -15.70
N ASN A 184 2.76 3.01 -16.80
CA ASN A 184 2.05 1.96 -17.56
C ASN A 184 0.97 1.18 -16.80
N HIS A 185 0.59 1.65 -15.61
CA HIS A 185 -0.47 1.08 -14.76
C HIS A 185 -1.56 2.14 -14.55
N PHE A 186 -2.23 2.52 -15.65
CA PHE A 186 -3.15 3.67 -15.67
C PHE A 186 -4.34 3.49 -14.73
N TYR A 187 -5.00 2.31 -14.75
CA TYR A 187 -6.17 2.06 -13.93
C TYR A 187 -5.83 1.92 -12.45
N GLU A 188 -4.64 1.43 -12.11
CA GLU A 188 -4.10 1.41 -10.75
C GLU A 188 -3.85 2.84 -10.27
N LYS A 189 -3.26 3.70 -11.11
CA LYS A 189 -3.09 5.13 -10.83
C LYS A 189 -4.43 5.85 -10.64
N LEU A 190 -5.42 5.55 -11.49
CA LEU A 190 -6.75 6.11 -11.40
C LEU A 190 -7.48 5.63 -10.14
N GLY A 191 -7.45 4.31 -9.87
CA GLY A 191 -8.07 3.68 -8.72
C GLY A 191 -7.53 4.21 -7.40
N THR A 192 -6.20 4.31 -7.26
CA THR A 192 -5.56 4.92 -6.09
C THR A 192 -5.82 6.42 -5.97
N SER A 193 -6.01 7.13 -7.09
CA SER A 193 -6.46 8.53 -7.12
C SER A 193 -7.89 8.70 -6.61
N ILE A 194 -8.74 7.72 -6.85
CA ILE A 194 -10.14 7.70 -6.42
C ILE A 194 -10.26 7.23 -4.97
N ILE A 195 -9.58 6.15 -4.58
CA ILE A 195 -9.81 5.47 -3.31
C ILE A 195 -9.13 6.14 -2.11
N PHE A 196 -7.94 6.73 -2.32
CA PHE A 196 -7.20 7.37 -1.23
C PHE A 196 -7.72 8.78 -0.93
N GLY A 197 -7.89 9.07 0.35
CA GLY A 197 -8.30 10.37 0.89
C GLY A 197 -7.11 11.28 1.21
N THR A 198 -7.24 12.11 2.24
CA THR A 198 -6.30 13.24 2.47
C THR A 198 -4.94 12.83 2.99
N LYS A 199 -4.78 11.64 3.59
CA LYS A 199 -3.48 11.16 4.13
C LYS A 199 -2.40 11.17 3.06
N VAL A 200 -2.70 10.70 1.85
CA VAL A 200 -1.72 10.66 0.75
C VAL A 200 -1.46 12.05 0.13
N ASP A 201 -2.28 13.05 0.45
CA ASP A 201 -2.08 14.44 0.01
C ASP A 201 -1.22 15.25 1.01
N GLN A 202 -0.78 14.64 2.11
CA GLN A 202 0.17 15.25 3.06
C GLN A 202 1.60 15.17 2.52
N LEU A 203 2.48 16.03 3.02
CA LEU A 203 3.91 16.01 2.71
C LEU A 203 4.56 14.68 3.11
N GLY A 204 5.46 14.19 2.25
CA GLY A 204 6.15 12.92 2.36
C GLY A 204 7.20 12.89 3.46
N THR A 205 6.80 12.96 4.71
CA THR A 205 7.73 13.02 5.86
C THR A 205 8.26 11.65 6.29
N GLN A 206 7.50 10.58 6.05
CA GLN A 206 7.91 9.21 6.37
C GLN A 206 8.83 8.61 5.31
N LEU A 207 9.71 7.72 5.73
CA LEU A 207 10.49 6.88 4.83
C LEU A 207 9.74 5.55 4.68
N PHE A 208 9.03 5.39 3.57
CA PHE A 208 8.07 4.30 3.39
C PHE A 208 8.29 3.51 2.09
N LEU A 209 9.18 3.94 1.20
CA LEU A 209 9.50 3.21 -0.02
C LEU A 209 10.89 2.55 0.05
N PRO A 210 11.04 1.32 -0.47
CA PRO A 210 12.31 0.60 -0.51
C PRO A 210 13.46 1.40 -1.15
N PHE A 211 13.21 2.04 -2.29
CA PHE A 211 14.23 2.85 -2.96
C PHE A 211 14.53 4.17 -2.23
N GLN A 212 13.59 4.73 -1.46
CA GLN A 212 13.91 5.83 -0.55
C GLN A 212 14.87 5.37 0.55
N LEU A 213 14.70 4.15 1.08
CA LEU A 213 15.61 3.58 2.08
C LEU A 213 17.00 3.36 1.50
N LEU A 214 17.07 2.75 0.31
CA LEU A 214 18.32 2.51 -0.42
C LEU A 214 19.14 3.81 -0.55
N GLU A 215 18.49 4.89 -1.00
CA GLU A 215 19.14 6.19 -1.16
C GLU A 215 19.46 6.90 0.16
N SER A 216 18.61 6.73 1.18
CA SER A 216 18.85 7.30 2.50
C SER A 216 20.07 6.67 3.17
N LEU A 217 20.19 5.33 3.12
CA LEU A 217 21.30 4.58 3.71
C LEU A 217 22.66 4.98 3.13
N LYS A 218 22.74 5.28 1.83
CA LYS A 218 23.98 5.80 1.19
C LYS A 218 24.48 7.11 1.80
N LYS A 219 23.59 7.92 2.39
CA LYS A 219 23.87 9.29 2.86
C LYS A 219 24.02 9.37 4.39
N ILE A 220 23.68 8.31 5.11
CA ILE A 220 23.63 8.31 6.57
C ILE A 220 25.00 7.95 7.16
N LYS A 221 25.36 8.66 8.24
CA LYS A 221 26.55 8.37 9.04
C LYS A 221 26.15 8.07 10.48
N TYR A 222 26.65 6.99 11.05
CA TYR A 222 26.54 6.65 12.46
C TYR A 222 27.89 6.85 13.15
N GLN A 223 27.94 7.62 14.24
CA GLN A 223 29.18 7.93 14.96
C GLN A 223 30.34 8.36 14.04
N THR A 224 30.06 9.28 13.11
CA THR A 224 30.95 9.83 12.05
C THR A 224 31.31 8.90 10.89
N LYS A 225 31.04 7.59 10.97
CA LYS A 225 31.29 6.63 9.89
C LYS A 225 30.04 6.41 9.03
N PRO A 226 30.16 6.22 7.71
CA PRO A 226 29.03 5.80 6.88
C PRO A 226 28.40 4.51 7.44
N ILE A 227 27.07 4.46 7.54
CA ILE A 227 26.38 3.23 7.97
C ILE A 227 26.43 2.14 6.90
N VAL A 228 26.55 2.53 5.64
CA VAL A 228 26.75 1.67 4.47
C VAL A 228 27.93 2.22 3.67
N THR A 229 28.85 1.35 3.29
CA THR A 229 30.06 1.71 2.51
C THR A 229 29.88 1.49 1.02
N GLU A 230 29.13 0.46 0.65
CA GLU A 230 28.91 0.06 -0.75
C GLU A 230 27.49 -0.47 -0.95
N THR A 231 26.97 -0.33 -2.16
CA THR A 231 25.73 -0.97 -2.59
C THR A 231 26.07 -2.01 -3.64
N LYS A 232 25.80 -3.28 -3.35
CA LYS A 232 26.03 -4.39 -4.28
C LYS A 232 24.77 -4.67 -5.06
N THR A 233 24.90 -4.85 -6.36
CA THR A 233 23.81 -5.37 -7.19
C THR A 233 23.92 -6.89 -7.22
N LEU A 234 22.97 -7.58 -6.60
CA LEU A 234 22.90 -9.05 -6.60
C LEU A 234 22.19 -9.56 -7.84
N LEU A 235 21.12 -8.88 -8.27
CA LEU A 235 20.41 -9.11 -9.51
C LEU A 235 20.20 -7.77 -10.22
N SER A 236 20.49 -7.70 -11.52
CA SER A 236 20.35 -6.51 -12.35
C SER A 236 19.19 -6.60 -13.35
N LEU A 237 18.21 -7.45 -13.06
CA LEU A 237 17.02 -7.66 -13.89
C LEU A 237 16.01 -6.53 -13.66
N ASN A 238 15.34 -6.07 -14.70
CA ASN A 238 14.26 -5.11 -14.58
C ASN A 238 13.06 -5.64 -15.35
N GLN A 239 11.99 -5.94 -14.62
CA GLN A 239 10.73 -6.34 -15.21
C GLN A 239 10.11 -5.11 -15.90
N GLU A 240 9.99 -5.14 -17.22
CA GLU A 240 9.26 -4.12 -17.94
C GLU A 240 7.76 -4.29 -17.73
N ALA A 241 7.04 -3.17 -17.60
CA ALA A 241 5.59 -3.22 -17.54
C ALA A 241 5.01 -3.73 -18.86
N PRO A 242 4.12 -4.75 -18.85
CA PRO A 242 3.58 -5.30 -20.06
C PRO A 242 2.78 -4.23 -20.80
N PHE A 243 2.99 -4.14 -22.11
CA PHE A 243 2.14 -3.29 -22.94
C PHE A 243 0.69 -3.79 -22.88
N SER A 244 -0.25 -2.87 -22.66
CA SER A 244 -1.68 -3.18 -22.61
C SER A 244 -2.50 -2.27 -23.50
N TYR A 245 -3.22 -2.88 -24.45
CA TYR A 245 -4.23 -2.19 -25.26
C TYR A 245 -5.40 -1.69 -24.40
N TRP A 246 -5.58 -2.23 -23.19
CA TRP A 246 -6.66 -1.86 -22.28
C TRP A 246 -6.22 -0.87 -21.19
N ASN A 247 -5.06 -1.08 -20.56
CA ASN A 247 -4.61 -0.30 -19.41
C ASN A 247 -3.91 1.01 -19.84
N ASN A 248 -4.69 1.96 -20.37
CA ASN A 248 -4.18 3.25 -20.83
C ASN A 248 -5.26 4.35 -20.70
N PRO A 249 -4.89 5.64 -20.75
CA PRO A 249 -5.87 6.72 -20.67
C PRO A 249 -6.88 6.72 -21.83
N TYR A 250 -6.51 6.26 -23.03
CA TYR A 250 -7.36 6.36 -24.22
C TYR A 250 -8.61 5.49 -24.12
N THR A 251 -8.49 4.27 -23.59
CA THR A 251 -9.65 3.38 -23.36
C THR A 251 -10.60 3.95 -22.32
N TYR A 252 -10.08 4.58 -21.27
CA TYR A 252 -10.87 5.30 -20.28
C TYR A 252 -11.62 6.49 -20.90
N PHE A 253 -10.94 7.33 -21.70
CA PHE A 253 -11.58 8.42 -22.41
C PHE A 253 -12.63 7.94 -23.41
N ALA A 254 -12.33 6.89 -24.19
CA ALA A 254 -13.24 6.30 -25.16
C ALA A 254 -14.51 5.76 -24.50
N LEU A 255 -14.37 5.07 -23.36
CA LEU A 255 -15.50 4.57 -22.57
C LEU A 255 -16.41 5.70 -22.10
N LEU A 256 -15.83 6.74 -21.47
CA LEU A 256 -16.60 7.87 -20.96
C LEU A 256 -17.25 8.69 -22.09
N PHE A 257 -16.53 8.91 -23.18
CA PHE A 257 -17.06 9.54 -24.38
C PHE A 257 -18.25 8.74 -24.94
N PHE A 258 -18.12 7.42 -25.04
CA PHE A 258 -19.18 6.53 -25.53
C PHE A 258 -20.44 6.61 -24.66
N ILE A 259 -20.29 6.65 -23.32
CA ILE A 259 -21.40 6.84 -22.38
C ILE A 259 -22.14 8.16 -22.69
N VAL A 260 -21.40 9.26 -22.85
CA VAL A 260 -21.98 10.57 -23.17
C VAL A 260 -22.62 10.60 -24.56
N ALA A 261 -21.98 9.99 -25.56
CA ALA A 261 -22.42 10.00 -26.96
C ALA A 261 -23.69 9.16 -27.16
N LEU A 262 -23.76 7.96 -26.58
CA LEU A 262 -24.93 7.10 -26.69
C LEU A 262 -26.19 7.75 -26.13
N ASN A 263 -26.06 8.48 -25.01
CA ASN A 263 -27.13 9.18 -24.32
C ASN A 263 -28.41 8.34 -24.12
N LYS A 264 -28.25 7.02 -23.91
CA LYS A 264 -29.37 6.11 -23.66
C LYS A 264 -29.69 6.14 -22.18
N ARG A 265 -30.99 6.18 -21.86
CA ARG A 265 -31.49 6.20 -20.47
C ARG A 265 -30.86 5.11 -19.61
N PHE A 266 -30.86 3.86 -20.08
CA PHE A 266 -30.28 2.74 -19.34
C PHE A 266 -28.79 2.93 -19.05
N VAL A 267 -28.00 3.33 -20.04
CA VAL A 267 -26.56 3.58 -19.90
C VAL A 267 -26.27 4.68 -18.88
N ASN A 268 -26.98 5.80 -18.97
CA ASN A 268 -26.82 6.91 -18.02
C ASN A 268 -27.17 6.49 -16.58
N LEU A 269 -28.27 5.74 -16.39
CA LEU A 269 -28.65 5.26 -15.05
C LEU A 269 -27.67 4.21 -14.51
N PHE A 270 -27.17 3.32 -15.37
CA PHE A 270 -26.17 2.33 -14.99
C PHE A 270 -24.87 3.02 -14.55
N PHE A 271 -24.40 3.99 -15.30
CA PHE A 271 -23.26 4.83 -14.92
C PHE A 271 -23.49 5.51 -13.56
N LEU A 272 -24.61 6.20 -13.37
CA LEU A 272 -24.93 6.85 -12.09
C LEU A 272 -25.08 5.85 -10.94
N SER A 273 -25.51 4.62 -11.21
CA SER A 273 -25.58 3.54 -10.22
C SER A 273 -24.19 3.12 -9.76
N ILE A 274 -23.23 2.98 -10.68
CA ILE A 274 -21.82 2.72 -10.33
C ILE A 274 -21.28 3.86 -9.46
N MET A 275 -21.51 5.11 -9.87
CA MET A 275 -21.07 6.29 -9.10
C MET A 275 -21.66 6.29 -7.68
N ALA A 276 -22.93 5.94 -7.56
CA ALA A 276 -23.64 5.85 -6.27
C ALA A 276 -23.07 4.73 -5.38
N CYS A 277 -22.78 3.56 -5.96
CA CYS A 277 -22.18 2.43 -5.23
C CYS A 277 -20.78 2.76 -4.70
N ILE A 278 -19.94 3.45 -5.48
CA ILE A 278 -18.62 3.91 -5.03
C ILE A 278 -18.79 4.95 -3.89
N GLY A 279 -19.79 5.82 -3.99
CA GLY A 279 -20.10 6.77 -2.91
C GLY A 279 -20.55 6.12 -1.61
N LEU A 280 -21.36 5.08 -1.71
CA LEU A 280 -21.75 4.27 -0.57
C LEU A 280 -20.54 3.56 0.05
N PHE A 281 -19.65 3.02 -0.79
CA PHE A 281 -18.38 2.46 -0.34
C PHE A 281 -17.56 3.47 0.46
N PHE A 282 -17.40 4.72 -0.02
CA PHE A 282 -16.67 5.74 0.74
C PHE A 282 -17.34 6.11 2.07
N THR A 283 -18.66 6.18 2.08
CA THR A 283 -19.42 6.44 3.31
C THR A 283 -19.16 5.32 4.32
N PHE A 284 -19.21 4.05 3.88
CA PHE A 284 -18.94 2.91 4.74
C PHE A 284 -17.48 2.86 5.20
N ALA A 285 -16.53 3.02 4.27
CA ALA A 285 -15.10 3.01 4.56
C ALA A 285 -14.72 4.09 5.58
N TRP A 286 -15.36 5.27 5.53
CA TRP A 286 -15.14 6.34 6.50
C TRP A 286 -15.45 5.93 7.94
N PHE A 287 -16.58 5.27 8.17
CA PHE A 287 -17.01 4.90 9.53
C PHE A 287 -16.44 3.57 10.00
N TYR A 288 -16.10 2.67 9.09
CA TYR A 288 -15.79 1.28 9.41
C TYR A 288 -14.34 0.87 9.15
N SER A 289 -13.66 1.49 8.18
CA SER A 289 -12.30 1.09 7.82
C SER A 289 -11.27 1.71 8.76
N LEU A 290 -10.28 0.90 9.14
CA LEU A 290 -9.08 1.28 9.87
C LEU A 290 -7.95 1.76 8.94
N HIS A 291 -8.16 1.70 7.62
CA HIS A 291 -7.25 2.28 6.64
C HIS A 291 -7.31 3.81 6.69
N LEU A 292 -6.32 4.41 7.34
CA LEU A 292 -6.21 5.86 7.46
C LEU A 292 -6.03 6.54 6.08
N GLU A 293 -5.49 5.80 5.11
CA GLU A 293 -5.31 6.22 3.73
C GLU A 293 -6.63 6.46 3.00
N LEU A 294 -7.73 5.83 3.44
CA LEU A 294 -9.07 5.98 2.86
C LEU A 294 -9.91 7.06 3.56
N ALA A 295 -9.50 7.48 4.75
CA ALA A 295 -10.24 8.46 5.54
C ALA A 295 -10.25 9.85 4.88
N ASN A 296 -11.26 10.65 5.18
CA ASN A 296 -11.37 12.02 4.68
C ASN A 296 -11.39 12.15 3.14
N ASN A 297 -11.94 11.16 2.45
CA ASN A 297 -11.92 11.12 0.98
C ASN A 297 -12.94 12.10 0.37
N TYR A 298 -12.47 13.25 -0.12
CA TYR A 298 -13.26 14.27 -0.78
C TYR A 298 -13.82 13.83 -2.15
N ASN A 299 -13.35 12.72 -2.73
CA ASN A 299 -13.96 12.13 -3.92
C ASN A 299 -15.42 11.72 -3.69
N ILE A 300 -15.89 11.62 -2.44
CA ILE A 300 -17.32 11.46 -2.11
C ILE A 300 -18.20 12.56 -2.74
N LEU A 301 -17.67 13.75 -3.06
CA LEU A 301 -18.43 14.79 -3.75
C LEU A 301 -18.69 14.44 -5.23
N LEU A 302 -17.76 13.73 -5.87
CA LEU A 302 -17.89 13.20 -7.23
C LEU A 302 -18.75 11.91 -7.23
N PHE A 303 -18.45 11.01 -6.29
CA PHE A 303 -19.17 9.76 -6.05
C PHE A 303 -20.17 9.96 -4.92
N ASN A 304 -21.20 10.77 -5.14
CA ASN A 304 -22.08 11.20 -4.06
C ASN A 304 -23.15 10.13 -3.72
N PRO A 305 -23.27 9.67 -2.45
CA PRO A 305 -24.26 8.65 -2.07
C PRO A 305 -25.72 9.11 -2.27
N THR A 306 -25.99 10.42 -2.36
CA THR A 306 -27.33 10.93 -2.70
C THR A 306 -27.78 10.55 -4.11
N LEU A 307 -26.87 10.08 -4.97
CA LEU A 307 -27.22 9.48 -6.25
C LEU A 307 -28.12 8.24 -6.08
N LEU A 308 -28.06 7.52 -4.96
CA LEU A 308 -29.02 6.45 -4.65
C LEU A 308 -30.45 7.00 -4.49
N GLY A 309 -30.59 8.11 -3.76
CA GLY A 309 -31.86 8.83 -3.64
C GLY A 309 -32.35 9.33 -4.99
N PHE A 310 -31.44 9.84 -5.82
CA PHE A 310 -31.75 10.24 -7.19
C PHE A 310 -32.32 9.08 -8.01
N LEU A 311 -31.67 7.91 -7.98
CA LEU A 311 -32.13 6.71 -8.68
C LEU A 311 -33.49 6.21 -8.16
N PHE A 312 -33.71 6.26 -6.84
CA PHE A 312 -34.99 5.93 -6.22
C PHE A 312 -36.12 6.83 -6.72
N PHE A 313 -35.93 8.15 -6.71
CA PHE A 313 -36.95 9.09 -7.20
C PHE A 313 -37.14 9.03 -8.70
N PHE A 314 -36.09 8.67 -9.44
CA PHE A 314 -36.17 8.39 -10.86
C PHE A 314 -37.06 7.17 -11.16
N TRP A 315 -36.95 6.09 -10.37
CA TRP A 315 -37.85 4.94 -10.43
C TRP A 315 -39.29 5.30 -10.05
N ARG A 316 -39.48 6.12 -9.01
CA ARG A 316 -40.79 6.67 -8.60
C ARG A 316 -41.36 7.74 -9.56
N LYS A 317 -40.62 8.10 -10.63
CA LYS A 317 -41.00 9.13 -11.62
C LYS A 317 -41.29 10.51 -11.00
N ASN A 318 -40.68 10.84 -9.86
CA ASN A 318 -40.89 12.12 -9.18
C ASN A 318 -39.99 13.22 -9.75
N LYS A 319 -40.49 13.93 -10.78
CA LYS A 319 -39.73 14.97 -11.50
C LYS A 319 -39.16 16.08 -10.60
N ARG A 320 -39.86 16.46 -9.54
CA ARG A 320 -39.44 17.54 -8.63
C ARG A 320 -38.16 17.16 -7.88
N GLU A 321 -38.14 15.96 -7.30
CA GLU A 321 -36.98 15.49 -6.53
C GLU A 321 -35.82 15.09 -7.44
N ILE A 322 -36.10 14.52 -8.62
CA ILE A 322 -35.07 14.27 -9.66
C ILE A 322 -34.33 15.58 -10.00
N TYR A 323 -35.08 16.67 -10.26
CA TYR A 323 -34.50 17.97 -10.59
C TYR A 323 -33.66 18.54 -9.43
N ARG A 324 -34.19 18.51 -8.20
CA ARG A 324 -33.49 19.00 -7.01
C ARG A 324 -32.20 18.24 -6.73
N LEU A 325 -32.25 16.91 -6.77
CA LEU A 325 -31.08 16.07 -6.54
C LEU A 325 -30.07 16.19 -7.67
N ALA A 326 -30.50 16.38 -8.92
CA ALA A 326 -29.59 16.68 -10.02
C ALA A 326 -28.84 17.99 -9.78
N LEU A 327 -29.53 19.07 -9.38
CA LEU A 327 -28.89 20.35 -9.04
C LEU A 327 -27.96 20.24 -7.84
N PHE A 328 -28.35 19.51 -6.80
CA PHE A 328 -27.50 19.26 -5.63
C PHE A 328 -26.21 18.54 -6.02
N ASN A 329 -26.31 17.46 -6.81
CA ASN A 329 -25.12 16.73 -7.27
C ASN A 329 -24.25 17.59 -8.19
N LEU A 330 -24.83 18.42 -9.06
CA LEU A 330 -24.08 19.40 -9.85
C LEU A 330 -23.31 20.40 -8.97
N LEU A 331 -23.93 20.90 -7.90
CA LEU A 331 -23.26 21.75 -6.92
C LEU A 331 -22.09 21.02 -6.26
N CYS A 332 -22.26 19.75 -5.87
CA CYS A 332 -21.18 18.93 -5.34
C CYS A 332 -20.02 18.78 -6.34
N LEU A 333 -20.31 18.58 -7.63
CA LEU A 333 -19.27 18.54 -8.68
C LEU A 333 -18.51 19.87 -8.81
N LEU A 334 -19.19 21.01 -8.68
CA LEU A 334 -18.55 22.32 -8.69
C LEU A 334 -17.63 22.52 -7.48
N VAL A 335 -18.12 22.19 -6.28
CA VAL A 335 -17.31 22.25 -5.04
C VAL A 335 -16.10 21.32 -5.15
N TYR A 336 -16.31 20.10 -5.67
CA TYR A 336 -15.23 19.15 -5.92
C TYR A 336 -14.18 19.70 -6.87
N LEU A 337 -14.58 20.33 -7.99
CA LEU A 337 -13.66 20.95 -8.94
C LEU A 337 -12.79 22.03 -8.27
N VAL A 338 -13.37 22.86 -7.40
CA VAL A 338 -12.64 23.90 -6.66
C VAL A 338 -11.60 23.27 -5.73
N ILE A 339 -11.96 22.22 -4.98
CA ILE A 339 -11.02 21.48 -4.11
C ILE A 339 -9.87 20.87 -4.92
N MET A 340 -10.17 20.41 -6.14
CA MET A 340 -9.23 19.69 -6.99
C MET A 340 -8.27 20.58 -7.78
N ILE A 341 -8.48 21.89 -7.84
CA ILE A 341 -7.74 22.77 -8.77
C ILE A 341 -6.21 22.74 -8.56
N ASN A 342 -5.78 22.52 -7.31
CA ASN A 342 -4.36 22.45 -6.93
C ASN A 342 -3.87 21.00 -6.75
N LYS A 343 -4.65 19.99 -7.17
CA LYS A 343 -4.33 18.57 -6.96
C LYS A 343 -3.78 17.97 -8.25
N VAL A 344 -2.62 17.30 -8.13
CA VAL A 344 -1.91 16.64 -9.26
C VAL A 344 -2.77 15.63 -10.03
N HIS A 345 -3.78 15.03 -9.39
CA HIS A 345 -4.63 14.00 -10.00
C HIS A 345 -5.95 14.53 -10.59
N LEU A 346 -6.17 15.85 -10.62
CA LEU A 346 -7.34 16.46 -11.27
C LEU A 346 -7.48 15.96 -12.71
N ILE A 347 -6.39 15.87 -13.47
CA ILE A 347 -6.40 15.42 -14.87
C ILE A 347 -6.97 14.00 -15.01
N LEU A 348 -6.74 13.12 -14.02
CA LEU A 348 -7.22 11.73 -14.05
C LEU A 348 -8.74 11.64 -13.81
N VAL A 349 -9.26 12.46 -12.90
CA VAL A 349 -10.68 12.42 -12.48
C VAL A 349 -11.58 13.36 -13.28
N LEU A 350 -11.01 14.38 -13.94
CA LEU A 350 -11.73 15.39 -14.70
C LEU A 350 -12.66 14.78 -15.78
N PRO A 351 -12.28 13.74 -16.54
CA PRO A 351 -13.17 13.14 -17.54
C PRO A 351 -14.42 12.54 -16.91
N LEU A 352 -14.29 11.93 -15.73
CA LEU A 352 -15.41 11.37 -14.96
C LEU A 352 -16.31 12.47 -14.41
N LEU A 353 -15.71 13.56 -13.91
CA LEU A 353 -16.42 14.76 -13.46
C LEU A 353 -17.27 15.36 -14.60
N VAL A 354 -16.65 15.58 -15.77
CA VAL A 354 -17.33 16.13 -16.95
C VAL A 354 -18.47 15.21 -17.42
N THR A 355 -18.22 13.89 -17.48
CA THR A 355 -19.24 12.91 -17.87
C THR A 355 -20.44 12.95 -16.92
N SER A 356 -20.19 12.96 -15.61
CA SER A 356 -21.23 13.05 -14.58
C SER A 356 -22.01 14.35 -14.71
N GLY A 357 -21.32 15.48 -14.92
CA GLY A 357 -21.93 16.79 -15.12
C GLY A 357 -22.85 16.83 -16.33
N ILE A 358 -22.40 16.33 -17.49
CA ILE A 358 -23.21 16.30 -18.72
C ILE A 358 -24.48 15.48 -18.52
N ILE A 359 -24.37 14.28 -17.93
CA ILE A 359 -25.53 13.41 -17.68
C ILE A 359 -26.53 14.10 -16.75
N LEU A 360 -26.05 14.66 -15.64
CA LEU A 360 -26.91 15.35 -14.66
C LEU A 360 -27.60 16.58 -15.25
N VAL A 361 -26.89 17.40 -16.06
CA VAL A 361 -27.47 18.55 -16.75
C VAL A 361 -28.58 18.12 -17.71
N ARG A 362 -28.33 17.09 -18.55
CA ARG A 362 -29.35 16.57 -19.48
C ARG A 362 -30.61 16.12 -18.74
N ILE A 363 -30.45 15.38 -17.63
CA ILE A 363 -31.60 14.89 -16.84
C ILE A 363 -32.30 16.06 -16.12
N ALA A 364 -31.56 17.04 -15.59
CA ALA A 364 -32.14 18.22 -14.95
C ALA A 364 -33.00 19.02 -15.94
N ILE A 365 -32.52 19.28 -17.15
CA ILE A 365 -33.28 20.00 -18.19
C ILE A 365 -34.58 19.25 -18.53
N GLN A 366 -34.53 17.92 -18.67
CA GLN A 366 -35.71 17.10 -18.96
C GLN A 366 -36.76 17.09 -17.85
N ASN A 367 -36.36 17.37 -16.59
CA ASN A 367 -37.23 17.32 -15.41
C ASN A 367 -37.54 18.69 -14.81
N LYS A 368 -37.03 19.78 -15.41
CA LYS A 368 -37.37 21.15 -15.03
C LYS A 368 -38.88 21.35 -15.21
N ARG A 369 -39.56 21.84 -14.17
CA ARG A 369 -40.98 22.24 -14.30
C ARG A 369 -41.07 23.39 -15.31
N LYS A 370 -42.04 23.35 -16.22
CA LYS A 370 -42.43 24.55 -16.97
C LYS A 370 -42.92 25.56 -15.94
N ILE A 371 -42.31 26.74 -15.91
CA ILE A 371 -42.83 27.87 -15.15
C ILE A 371 -44.18 28.18 -15.81
N PRO A 372 -45.32 28.10 -15.11
CA PRO A 372 -46.56 28.59 -15.69
C PRO A 372 -46.37 30.09 -15.92
N ILE A 373 -46.36 30.50 -17.18
CA ILE A 373 -46.46 31.91 -17.53
C ILE A 373 -47.90 32.27 -17.14
N ILE A 374 -48.04 32.98 -16.03
CA ILE A 374 -49.28 33.69 -15.72
C ILE A 374 -49.26 34.86 -16.71
N ILE A 375 -49.98 34.71 -17.83
CA ILE A 375 -50.24 35.80 -18.78
C ILE A 375 -51.38 36.64 -18.22
#